data_AF-A0A6P0XW97-F1
#
_entry.id   AF-A0A6P0XW97-F1
#
_cell.length_a   1.000
_cell.length_b   1.000
_cell.length_c   1.000
_cell.angle_alpha   90.00
_cell.angle_beta   90.00
_cell.angle_gamma   90.00
#
_symmetry.space_group_name_H-M   'P 1'
#
loop_
_entity.id
_entity.type
_entity.pdbx_description
1 polymer ?
#
loop_
_entity_poly.entity_id
_entity_poly.type
_entity_poly.pdbx_seq_one_letter_code
_entity_poly.pdbx_strand_id
1 'polypeptide(L)' 'MDKLESYRHIIQSLLTVYAAIPISNGQIDHYTVFDTKQDHYMVMNVGWDGYRRAYGCVLHLDIKGEKIWI' A
#
# COMPACT_ATOMS: atom_id res chain seq x y z
N MET A 1 16.46 3.06 -16.39
CA MET A 1 15.61 1.87 -16.52
C MET A 1 15.72 1.02 -15.25
N ASP A 2 16.90 0.44 -14.96
CA ASP A 2 17.10 -0.49 -13.83
C ASP A 2 16.75 0.06 -12.45
N LYS A 3 17.09 1.34 -12.20
CA LYS A 3 16.79 2.00 -10.92
C LYS A 3 15.29 2.11 -10.65
N LEU A 4 14.51 2.48 -11.67
CA LEU A 4 13.06 2.64 -11.55
C LEU A 4 12.40 1.28 -11.28
N GLU A 5 12.77 0.26 -12.06
CA GLU A 5 12.28 -1.11 -11.85
C GLU A 5 12.67 -1.65 -10.46
N SER A 6 13.88 -1.36 -10.00
CA SER A 6 14.32 -1.69 -8.64
C SER A 6 13.43 -1.02 -7.58
N TYR A 7 13.13 0.28 -7.73
CA TYR A 7 12.22 0.98 -6.81
C TYR A 7 10.82 0.40 -6.82
N ARG A 8 10.25 0.13 -8.00
CA ARG A 8 8.93 -0.50 -8.14
C ARG A 8 8.89 -1.85 -7.42
N HIS A 9 9.93 -2.67 -7.57
CA HIS A 9 10.02 -3.97 -6.93
C HIS A 9 10.14 -3.86 -5.40
N ILE A 10 11.02 -2.97 -4.91
CA ILE A 10 11.20 -2.73 -3.48
C ILE A 10 9.89 -2.24 -2.84
N ILE A 11 9.23 -1.25 -3.44
CA ILE A 11 7.98 -0.68 -2.94
C ILE A 11 6.88 -1.74 -2.88
N GLN A 12 6.64 -2.46 -3.99
CA GLN A 12 5.60 -3.50 -4.01
C GLN A 12 5.88 -4.62 -3.01
N SER A 13 7.14 -5.03 -2.85
CA SER A 13 7.52 -6.06 -1.88
C SER A 13 7.31 -5.59 -0.45
N LEU A 14 7.75 -4.36 -0.12
CA LEU A 14 7.56 -3.74 1.19
C LEU A 14 6.07 -3.66 1.55
N LEU A 15 5.24 -3.12 0.65
CA LEU A 15 3.82 -2.94 0.89
C LEU A 15 3.07 -4.27 0.98
N THR A 16 3.48 -5.28 0.22
CA THR A 16 2.92 -6.64 0.30
C THR A 16 3.23 -7.29 1.65
N VAL A 17 4.47 -7.16 2.13
CA VAL A 17 4.86 -7.66 3.47
C VAL A 17 4.08 -6.92 4.56
N TYR A 18 3.92 -5.60 4.44
CA TYR A 18 3.15 -4.80 5.40
C TYR A 18 1.68 -5.23 5.43
N ALA A 19 1.04 -5.40 4.26
CA ALA A 19 -0.36 -5.81 4.17
C ALA A 19 -0.63 -7.23 4.68
N ALA A 20 0.39 -8.09 4.77
CA ALA A 20 0.25 -9.43 5.34
C ALA A 20 0.14 -9.45 6.87
N ILE A 21 0.39 -8.32 7.54
CA ILE A 21 0.27 -8.22 8.99
C ILE A 21 -1.22 -8.08 9.34
N PRO A 22 -1.83 -9.01 10.10
CA PRO A 22 -3.24 -8.92 10.42
C PRO A 22 -3.52 -7.79 11.41
N ILE A 23 -4.67 -7.14 11.26
CA ILE A 23 -5.18 -6.17 12.24
C ILE A 23 -5.74 -6.96 13.43
N SER A 24 -5.35 -6.57 14.64
CA SER A 24 -5.74 -7.27 15.88
C SER A 24 -7.22 -7.12 16.24
N ASN A 25 -7.90 -6.11 15.71
CA ASN A 25 -9.26 -5.72 16.07
C ASN A 25 -10.14 -5.49 14.84
N GLY A 26 -11.41 -5.86 14.95
CA GLY A 26 -12.39 -5.69 13.89
C GLY A 26 -12.26 -6.73 12.77
N GLN A 27 -13.17 -6.63 11.80
CA GLN A 27 -13.17 -7.38 10.56
C GLN A 27 -12.64 -6.45 9.47
N ILE A 28 -11.33 -6.20 9.48
CA ILE A 28 -10.66 -5.24 8.61
C ILE A 28 -9.56 -5.95 7.83
N ASP A 29 -9.64 -5.87 6.51
CA ASP A 29 -8.64 -6.39 5.59
C ASP A 29 -7.67 -5.29 5.17
N HIS A 30 -6.46 -5.71 4.83
CA HIS A 30 -5.53 -4.89 4.07
C HIS A 30 -5.65 -5.22 2.58
N TYR A 31 -5.77 -4.19 1.75
CA TYR A 31 -5.65 -4.31 0.29
C TYR A 31 -4.44 -3.54 -0.21
N THR A 32 -3.61 -4.19 -1.02
CA THR A 32 -2.58 -3.52 -1.82
C THR A 32 -3.21 -2.96 -3.10
N VAL A 33 -2.89 -1.72 -3.42
CA VAL A 33 -3.34 -1.06 -4.65
C VAL A 33 -2.10 -0.54 -5.37
N PHE A 34 -1.73 -1.19 -6.47
CA PHE A 34 -0.52 -0.87 -7.23
C PHE A 34 -0.91 -0.40 -8.63
N ASP A 35 -0.69 0.88 -8.91
CA ASP A 35 -0.72 1.43 -10.26
C ASP A 35 0.72 1.61 -10.74
N THR A 36 1.23 0.60 -11.45
CA THR A 36 2.58 0.61 -12.01
C THR A 36 2.72 1.50 -13.25
N LYS A 37 1.60 1.98 -13.83
CA LYS A 37 1.63 2.89 -14.99
C LYS A 37 1.80 4.34 -14.56
N GLN A 38 1.18 4.70 -13.44
CA GLN A 38 1.25 6.04 -12.86
C GLN A 38 2.20 6.13 -11.65
N ASP A 39 2.80 5.00 -11.26
CA ASP A 39 3.72 4.88 -10.13
C ASP A 39 3.11 5.30 -8.78
N HIS A 40 1.87 4.87 -8.53
CA HIS A 40 1.16 5.02 -7.25
C HIS A 40 0.99 3.68 -6.54
N TYR A 41 1.39 3.60 -5.27
CA TYR A 41 1.39 2.35 -4.52
C TYR A 41 0.82 2.57 -3.12
N MET A 42 -0.25 1.85 -2.78
CA MET A 42 -0.97 2.06 -1.52
C MET A 42 -1.24 0.75 -0.79
N VAL A 43 -1.39 0.86 0.53
CA VAL A 43 -2.12 -0.11 1.36
C VAL A 43 -3.37 0.57 1.90
N MET A 44 -4.51 -0.10 1.76
CA MET A 44 -5.81 0.37 2.21
C MET A 44 -6.32 -0.54 3.31
N ASN A 45 -6.85 0.05 4.38
CA ASN A 45 -7.68 -0.67 5.35
C ASN A 45 -9.12 -0.62 4.86
N VAL A 46 -9.75 -1.78 4.76
CA VAL A 46 -11.13 -1.89 4.31
C VAL A 46 -11.87 -2.93 5.15
N GLY A 47 -12.94 -2.52 5.81
CA GLY A 47 -13.73 -3.43 6.63
C GLY A 47 -14.60 -2.71 7.65
N TRP A 48 -14.83 -3.36 8.79
CA TRP A 48 -15.70 -2.87 9.84
C TRP A 48 -15.13 -3.17 11.21
N ASP A 49 -15.27 -2.19 12.11
CA ASP A 49 -15.01 -2.33 13.53
C ASP A 49 -16.34 -2.10 14.27
N GLY A 50 -17.05 -3.19 14.55
CA GLY A 50 -18.46 -3.15 14.95
C GLY A 50 -19.31 -2.42 13.89
N TYR A 51 -19.93 -1.31 14.26
CA TYR A 51 -20.74 -0.48 13.37
C TYR A 51 -19.95 0.64 12.68
N ARG A 52 -18.64 0.76 12.95
CA ARG A 52 -17.78 1.78 12.34
C ARG A 52 -17.17 1.25 11.05
N ARG A 53 -17.40 1.94 9.95
CA ARG A 53 -16.72 1.65 8.67
C ARG A 53 -15.24 1.98 8.80
N ALA A 54 -14.37 1.00 8.57
CA ALA A 54 -12.95 1.20 8.37
C ALA A 54 -12.69 1.31 6.86
N TYR A 55 -12.30 2.50 6.40
CA TYR A 55 -11.93 2.74 5.00
C TYR A 55 -10.92 3.86 4.93
N GLY A 56 -9.67 3.56 4.57
CA GLY A 56 -8.63 4.59 4.47
C GLY A 56 -7.28 4.05 4.05
N CYS A 57 -6.44 4.93 3.50
CA CYS A 57 -5.06 4.62 3.15
C CYS A 57 -4.19 4.68 4.40
N VAL A 58 -3.46 3.60 4.66
CA VAL A 58 -2.53 3.50 5.81
C VAL A 58 -1.10 3.85 5.41
N LEU A 59 -0.72 3.57 4.15
CA LEU A 59 0.57 3.92 3.60
C LEU A 59 0.43 4.16 2.10
N HIS A 60 0.98 5.27 1.61
CA HIS A 60 0.96 5.67 0.22
C HIS A 60 2.38 6.03 -0.19
N LEU A 61 2.86 5.48 -1.30
CA LEU A 61 4.16 5.76 -1.87
C LEU A 61 4.01 6.09 -3.35
N ASP A 62 4.69 7.13 -3.80
CA ASP A 62 4.78 7.50 -5.22
C ASP A 62 6.22 7.42 -5.72
N ILE A 63 6.40 7.15 -7.01
CA ILE A 63 7.67 7.45 -7.69
C ILE A 63 7.48 8.67 -8.59
N LYS A 64 8.14 9.78 -8.26
CA LYS A 64 8.10 11.03 -9.05
C LYS A 64 9.52 11.52 -9.32
N GLY A 65 9.85 11.71 -10.60
CA GLY A 65 11.19 12.19 -11.00
C GLY A 65 12.32 11.30 -10.48
N GLU A 66 12.15 9.97 -10.58
CA GLU A 66 13.09 8.96 -10.05
C GLU A 66 13.37 9.03 -8.54
N LYS A 67 12.44 9.58 -7.77
CA LYS A 67 12.49 9.63 -6.30
C LYS A 67 11.24 9.03 -5.72
N ILE A 68 11.39 8.43 -4.54
CA ILE A 68 10.28 7.88 -3.76
C ILE A 68 9.72 9.00 -2.88
N TRP A 69 8.41 9.17 -2.90
CA TRP A 69 7.65 10.07 -2.03
C TRP A 69 6.77 9.24 -1.09
N ILE A 70 6.62 9.72 0.14
CA ILE A 70 5.80 9.11 1.21
C ILE A 70 4.70 10.09 1.58
#